data_AF-A0A1W5D628-F1
#
_entry.id   AF-A0A1W5D628-F1
#
_cell.length_a   1.000
_cell.length_b   1.000
_cell.length_c   1.000
_cell.angle_alpha   90.00
_cell.angle_beta   90.00
_cell.angle_gamma   90.00
#
_symmetry.space_group_name_H-M   'P 1'
#
loop_
_entity.id
_entity.type
_entity.pdbx_description
1 polymer ?
#
loop_
_entity_poly.entity_id
_entity_poly.type
_entity_poly.pdbx_seq_one_letter_code
_entity_poly.pdbx_strand_id
1 'polypeptide(L)'
;MAPVNPDDDWQDTDSSGNSISSDADTAPLASEAKEEPQRVCTACAKPESSLSIPLKRCAKCHTGLYCSRDCQKADWKSHKKTCAVTGGPSIASNTTSNPQAPASGPAQSPNLFSALASGKYLHLLSEKDTFTALIDSYRLRVEDEYTFTGEISTRSLYGGANPLPDFRRYLNLAEKRPGLLPPWWTNEKRNSCEKVAVDKSQWSDLNCAVEKSDIVEHYGDGMMPMKLRMLAEEVYKKGISAF
;
A
#
# COMPACT_ATOMS: atom_id res chain seq x y z
N MET A 1 -2.76 60.10 -41.65
CA MET A 1 -2.31 61.49 -41.50
C MET A 1 -3.53 62.40 -41.48
N ALA A 2 -3.82 63.02 -40.34
CA ALA A 2 -4.66 64.21 -40.22
C ALA A 2 -4.30 64.89 -38.87
N PRO A 3 -4.43 66.22 -38.75
CA PRO A 3 -3.38 67.06 -38.19
C PRO A 3 -3.70 67.62 -36.79
N VAL A 4 -2.64 68.09 -36.13
CA VAL A 4 -2.66 69.02 -35.00
C VAL A 4 -2.89 70.45 -35.51
N ASN A 5 -3.75 71.24 -34.85
CA ASN A 5 -3.60 72.68 -34.58
C ASN A 5 -4.79 73.27 -33.76
N PRO A 6 -4.71 74.51 -33.22
CA PRO A 6 -4.50 74.74 -31.78
C PRO A 6 -5.49 75.76 -31.16
N ASP A 7 -5.28 76.03 -29.87
CA ASP A 7 -5.53 77.26 -29.07
C ASP A 7 -6.73 78.19 -29.34
N ASP A 8 -7.37 78.59 -28.23
CA ASP A 8 -8.17 79.80 -27.93
C ASP A 8 -9.49 79.40 -27.20
N ASP A 9 -9.99 80.02 -26.14
CA ASP A 9 -9.68 81.26 -25.45
C ASP A 9 -10.40 81.20 -24.07
N TRP A 10 -9.94 82.04 -23.15
CA TRP A 10 -10.40 82.26 -21.79
C TRP A 10 -11.89 82.61 -21.64
N GLN A 11 -12.52 82.21 -20.52
CA GLN A 11 -13.10 83.19 -19.56
C GLN A 11 -13.57 82.57 -18.24
N ASP A 12 -13.20 83.29 -17.18
CA ASP A 12 -13.56 83.14 -15.77
C ASP A 12 -15.06 83.29 -15.51
N THR A 13 -15.56 82.57 -14.50
CA THR A 13 -16.40 83.17 -13.46
C THR A 13 -16.16 82.46 -12.14
N ASP A 14 -16.43 83.20 -11.09
CA ASP A 14 -15.85 83.24 -9.77
C ASP A 14 -16.69 82.56 -8.68
N SER A 15 -16.07 82.47 -7.50
CA SER A 15 -16.72 82.58 -6.18
C SER A 15 -17.67 81.46 -5.73
N SER A 16 -17.15 80.55 -4.90
CA SER A 16 -17.37 80.60 -3.43
C SER A 16 -16.75 79.37 -2.77
N GLY A 17 -15.84 79.62 -1.83
CA GLY A 17 -15.10 78.58 -1.11
C GLY A 17 -15.92 77.84 -0.07
N ASN A 18 -15.45 76.64 0.26
CA ASN A 18 -15.41 76.17 1.63
C ASN A 18 -14.25 75.18 1.80
N SER A 19 -13.32 75.54 2.68
CA SER A 19 -12.16 74.75 3.07
C SER A 19 -12.57 73.78 4.18
N ILE A 20 -12.27 72.48 4.03
CA ILE A 20 -11.76 71.64 5.14
C ILE A 20 -10.92 70.49 4.58
N SER A 21 -9.68 70.42 5.06
CA SER A 21 -8.68 69.37 4.90
C SER A 21 -8.99 68.14 5.75
N SER A 22 -8.68 66.93 5.25
CA SER A 22 -7.71 65.99 5.84
C SER A 22 -8.00 64.54 5.43
N ASP A 23 -7.08 63.97 4.65
CA ASP A 23 -6.54 62.61 4.74
C ASP A 23 -7.52 61.44 4.97
N ALA A 24 -7.74 60.66 3.90
CA ALA A 24 -8.16 59.26 4.00
C ALA A 24 -7.22 58.42 3.14
N ASP A 25 -6.21 57.88 3.82
CA ASP A 25 -5.26 56.91 3.35
C ASP A 25 -5.93 55.72 2.65
N THR A 26 -5.34 55.40 1.51
CA THR A 26 -5.53 54.15 0.77
C THR A 26 -4.98 53.01 1.62
N ALA A 27 -5.87 52.25 2.26
CA ALA A 27 -5.53 50.95 2.85
C ALA A 27 -5.78 49.83 1.81
N PRO A 28 -4.75 49.08 1.37
CA PRO A 28 -4.94 47.94 0.50
C PRO A 28 -5.58 46.79 1.26
N LEU A 29 -6.61 46.22 0.65
CA LEU A 29 -7.30 45.00 1.02
C LEU A 29 -6.29 43.85 1.14
N ALA A 30 -5.88 43.53 2.37
CA ALA A 30 -5.09 42.35 2.69
C ALA A 30 -5.95 41.12 2.37
N SER A 31 -5.64 40.45 1.26
CA SER A 31 -6.18 39.13 0.95
C SER A 31 -5.62 38.14 1.97
N GLU A 32 -6.44 37.77 2.96
CA GLU A 32 -6.17 36.64 3.83
C GLU A 32 -6.17 35.35 2.99
N ALA A 33 -4.98 34.95 2.54
CA ALA A 33 -4.75 33.64 1.97
C ALA A 33 -4.95 32.61 3.08
N LYS A 34 -6.06 31.86 3.03
CA LYS A 34 -6.24 30.65 3.84
C LYS A 34 -5.11 29.67 3.49
N GLU A 35 -4.16 29.46 4.40
CA GLU A 35 -3.15 28.41 4.29
C GLU A 35 -3.85 27.04 4.28
N GLU A 36 -3.92 26.41 3.11
CA GLU A 36 -4.34 25.01 2.98
C GLU A 36 -3.28 24.11 3.64
N PRO A 37 -3.67 23.09 4.44
CA PRO A 37 -2.71 22.18 5.06
C PRO A 37 -1.88 21.47 3.99
N GLN A 38 -0.58 21.78 3.95
CA GLN A 38 0.33 21.23 2.96
C GLN A 38 0.41 19.71 3.07
N ARG A 39 -0.04 19.01 2.02
CA ARG A 39 0.07 17.55 1.93
C ARG A 39 1.52 17.21 1.59
N VAL A 40 2.17 16.45 2.47
CA VAL A 40 3.58 16.03 2.32
C VAL A 40 3.69 14.51 2.30
N CYS A 41 4.72 14.01 1.63
CA CYS A 41 5.08 12.60 1.70
C CYS A 41 5.56 12.25 3.11
N THR A 42 4.95 11.25 3.75
CA THR A 42 5.30 10.83 5.12
C THR A 42 6.74 10.33 5.24
N ALA A 43 7.32 9.77 4.17
CA ALA A 43 8.66 9.17 4.23
C ALA A 43 9.80 10.13 3.86
N CYS A 44 9.60 10.99 2.87
CA CYS A 44 10.66 11.88 2.37
C CYS A 44 10.38 13.37 2.60
N ALA A 45 9.26 13.70 3.27
CA ALA A 45 8.81 15.04 3.61
C ALA A 45 8.59 16.01 2.43
N LYS A 46 8.76 15.56 1.18
CA LYS A 46 8.51 16.41 -0.01
C LYS A 46 7.04 16.83 -0.07
N PRO A 47 6.75 18.12 -0.26
CA PRO A 47 5.38 18.59 -0.43
C PRO A 47 4.82 18.17 -1.79
N GLU A 48 3.53 17.91 -1.85
CA GLU A 48 2.81 17.57 -3.09
C GLU A 48 2.99 18.65 -4.16
N SER A 49 3.08 19.91 -3.77
CA SER A 49 3.33 21.05 -4.67
C SER A 49 4.68 20.98 -5.41
N SER A 50 5.66 20.26 -4.87
CA SER A 50 6.98 20.06 -5.49
C SER A 50 7.05 18.83 -6.40
N LEU A 51 5.96 18.08 -6.54
CA LEU A 51 5.92 16.82 -7.28
C LEU A 51 5.10 16.99 -8.57
N SER A 52 5.49 16.25 -9.61
CA SER A 52 4.74 16.17 -10.87
C SER A 52 3.52 15.24 -10.79
N ILE A 53 3.39 14.49 -9.70
CA ILE A 53 2.30 13.54 -9.45
C ILE A 53 1.71 13.76 -8.05
N PRO A 54 0.39 13.59 -7.88
CA PRO A 54 -0.22 13.67 -6.57
C PRO A 54 0.24 12.54 -5.64
N LEU A 55 0.32 12.83 -4.35
CA LEU A 55 0.60 11.88 -3.28
C LEU A 55 -0.48 10.80 -3.23
N LYS A 56 -0.04 9.55 -3.23
CA LYS A 56 -0.91 8.39 -3.12
C LYS A 56 -1.19 8.10 -1.66
N ARG A 57 -2.44 7.72 -1.38
CA ARG A 57 -2.85 7.24 -0.06
C ARG A 57 -2.50 5.76 0.10
N CYS A 58 -2.16 5.34 1.31
CA CYS A 58 -2.06 3.92 1.63
C CYS A 58 -3.39 3.22 1.32
N ALA A 59 -3.36 2.15 0.52
CA ALA A 59 -4.57 1.46 0.04
C ALA A 59 -5.39 0.79 1.17
N LYS A 60 -4.75 0.50 2.31
CA LYS A 60 -5.41 -0.09 3.48
C LYS A 60 -6.09 0.96 4.35
N CYS A 61 -5.29 1.89 4.90
CA CYS A 61 -5.75 2.84 5.92
C CYS A 61 -6.19 4.20 5.37
N HIS A 62 -5.89 4.48 4.09
CA HIS A 62 -6.16 5.74 3.38
C HIS A 62 -5.55 7.01 4.02
N THR A 63 -4.77 6.84 5.09
CA THR A 63 -4.25 7.92 5.94
C THR A 63 -2.81 8.29 5.57
N GLY A 64 -1.92 7.31 5.43
CA GLY A 64 -0.51 7.57 5.04
C GLY A 64 -0.41 8.13 3.61
N LEU A 65 0.42 9.16 3.41
CA LEU A 65 0.61 9.84 2.13
C LEU A 65 2.02 9.62 1.59
N TYR A 66 2.14 9.16 0.35
CA TYR A 66 3.44 8.82 -0.22
C TYR A 66 3.55 9.30 -1.67
N CYS A 67 4.68 9.92 -2.01
CA CYS A 67 4.96 10.33 -3.39
C CYS A 67 5.29 9.14 -4.30
N SER A 68 5.78 8.05 -3.72
CA SER A 68 6.10 6.81 -4.40
C SER A 68 5.83 5.61 -3.49
N ARG A 69 5.73 4.42 -4.07
CA ARG A 69 5.68 3.18 -3.28
C ARG A 69 7.00 2.94 -2.52
N ASP A 70 8.14 3.40 -3.02
CA ASP A 70 9.41 3.37 -2.27
C ASP A 70 9.32 4.13 -0.96
N CYS A 71 8.71 5.31 -0.99
CA CYS A 71 8.45 6.07 0.22
C CYS A 71 7.53 5.29 1.17
N GLN A 72 6.49 4.64 0.65
CA GLN A 72 5.63 3.80 1.49
C GLN A 72 6.38 2.60 2.11
N LYS A 73 7.26 1.94 1.36
CA LYS A 73 8.09 0.82 1.84
C LYS A 73 9.09 1.27 2.87
N ALA A 74 9.77 2.40 2.62
CA ALA A 74 10.72 2.99 3.57
C ALA A 74 10.04 3.31 4.91
N ASP A 75 8.79 3.77 4.86
CA ASP A 75 7.98 4.04 6.05
C ASP A 75 7.23 2.81 6.59
N TRP A 76 7.25 1.65 5.92
CA TRP A 76 6.38 0.52 6.29
C TRP A 76 6.60 0.04 7.73
N LYS A 77 7.85 -0.02 8.19
CA LYS A 77 8.20 -0.44 9.56
C LYS A 77 7.57 0.44 10.65
N SER A 78 7.45 1.74 10.40
CA SER A 78 6.76 2.70 11.27
C SER A 78 5.25 2.69 11.03
N HIS A 79 4.85 2.79 9.77
CA HIS A 79 3.46 2.89 9.34
C HIS A 79 2.61 1.67 9.71
N LYS A 80 3.15 0.45 9.63
CA LYS A 80 2.36 -0.78 9.87
C LYS A 80 1.68 -0.80 11.24
N LYS A 81 2.28 -0.16 12.24
CA LYS A 81 1.75 -0.04 13.60
C LYS A 81 0.49 0.83 13.68
N THR A 82 0.35 1.80 12.78
CA THR A 82 -0.79 2.74 12.73
C THR A 82 -1.71 2.48 11.54
N CYS A 83 -1.28 1.66 10.58
CA CYS A 83 -2.05 1.30 9.37
C CYS A 83 -3.37 0.58 9.69
N ALA A 84 -3.48 -0.13 10.82
CA ALA A 84 -4.71 -0.83 11.19
C ALA A 84 -5.75 0.04 11.92
N VAL A 85 -5.41 1.26 12.35
CA VAL A 85 -6.18 2.01 13.37
C VAL A 85 -7.39 2.77 12.79
N THR A 86 -7.60 2.77 11.47
CA THR A 86 -8.66 3.59 10.82
C THR A 86 -9.85 2.78 10.29
N GLY A 87 -10.24 1.73 11.02
CA GLY A 87 -11.50 1.01 10.84
C GLY A 87 -12.35 0.99 12.11
N GLY A 88 -12.90 2.14 12.54
CA GLY A 88 -13.93 2.27 13.59
C GLY A 88 -13.50 1.93 15.04
N PRO A 89 -14.13 2.52 16.07
CA PRO A 89 -13.75 2.30 17.46
C PRO A 89 -14.32 0.98 17.98
N SER A 90 -13.49 -0.07 18.06
CA SER A 90 -13.78 -1.24 18.88
C SER A 90 -13.14 -1.05 20.24
N ILE A 91 -13.97 -0.79 21.25
CA ILE A 91 -13.61 -0.67 22.66
C ILE A 91 -12.78 -1.91 23.07
N ALA A 92 -11.59 -1.63 23.59
CA ALA A 92 -10.70 -2.61 24.19
C ALA A 92 -11.34 -3.23 25.42
N SER A 93 -11.45 -4.56 25.45
CA SER A 93 -11.66 -5.32 26.68
C SER A 93 -10.38 -6.09 26.99
N ASN A 94 -9.64 -5.57 27.98
CA ASN A 94 -8.65 -6.31 28.73
C ASN A 94 -9.29 -7.54 29.39
N THR A 95 -8.72 -8.73 29.21
CA THR A 95 -8.84 -9.80 30.22
C THR A 95 -7.60 -10.70 30.21
N THR A 96 -6.73 -10.40 31.18
CA THR A 96 -6.11 -11.30 32.15
C THR A 96 -5.45 -12.61 31.67
N SER A 97 -4.14 -12.62 31.83
CA SER A 97 -3.22 -13.76 31.99
C SER A 97 -3.69 -14.85 32.97
N ASN A 98 -3.55 -16.14 32.61
CA ASN A 98 -2.57 -17.03 33.29
C ASN A 98 -2.35 -18.37 32.51
N PRO A 99 -1.17 -19.01 32.58
CA PRO A 99 -0.80 -20.23 31.85
C PRO A 99 -0.63 -21.48 32.74
N GLN A 100 -1.11 -22.66 32.30
CA GLN A 100 -0.63 -24.03 32.61
C GLN A 100 -1.69 -25.04 32.07
N ALA A 101 -1.46 -26.20 31.47
CA ALA A 101 -0.37 -27.08 31.03
C ALA A 101 -1.07 -28.26 30.25
N PRO A 102 -0.39 -29.29 29.68
CA PRO A 102 1.03 -29.58 29.67
C PRO A 102 1.66 -29.73 28.29
N ALA A 103 2.97 -29.52 28.29
CA ALA A 103 3.89 -29.89 27.23
C ALA A 103 3.80 -31.40 26.96
N SER A 104 3.51 -31.75 25.71
CA SER A 104 3.96 -32.99 25.10
C SER A 104 5.13 -32.62 24.20
N GLY A 105 6.30 -33.22 24.48
CA GLY A 105 7.53 -33.07 23.70
C GLY A 105 7.37 -33.51 22.25
N PRO A 106 8.41 -33.31 21.42
CA PRO A 106 8.29 -33.26 19.97
C PRO A 106 8.03 -34.67 19.42
N ALA A 107 6.77 -34.94 19.07
CA ALA A 107 6.48 -35.86 17.99
C ALA A 107 7.12 -35.26 16.73
N GLN A 108 8.13 -35.94 16.19
CA GLN A 108 8.82 -35.56 14.98
C GLN A 108 7.80 -35.22 13.88
N SER A 109 7.71 -33.94 13.51
CA SER A 109 6.86 -33.50 12.41
C SER A 109 7.36 -34.20 11.14
N PRO A 110 6.53 -34.95 10.41
CA PRO A 110 6.96 -35.56 9.17
C PRO A 110 7.45 -34.44 8.24
N ASN A 111 8.67 -34.61 7.73
CA ASN A 111 9.48 -33.59 7.05
C ASN A 111 8.66 -32.68 6.12
N LEU A 112 8.24 -31.52 6.62
CA LEU A 112 7.51 -30.51 5.86
C LEU A 112 8.35 -29.97 4.70
N PHE A 113 9.68 -29.99 4.83
CA PHE A 113 10.61 -29.74 3.72
C PHE A 113 10.52 -30.80 2.61
N SER A 114 10.34 -32.07 2.96
CA SER A 114 10.07 -33.14 1.99
C SER A 114 8.68 -33.00 1.36
N ALA A 115 7.69 -32.53 2.12
CA ALA A 115 6.36 -32.22 1.59
C ALA A 115 6.39 -31.02 0.61
N LEU A 116 7.21 -30.01 0.89
CA LEU A 116 7.49 -28.89 -0.03
C LEU A 116 8.20 -29.38 -1.30
N ALA A 117 9.25 -30.19 -1.16
CA ALA A 117 9.99 -30.74 -2.29
C ALA A 117 9.14 -31.69 -3.17
N SER A 118 8.11 -32.33 -2.59
CA SER A 118 7.18 -33.20 -3.32
C SER A 118 5.92 -32.47 -3.82
N GLY A 119 5.84 -31.14 -3.66
CA GLY A 119 4.67 -30.35 -4.07
C GLY A 119 3.41 -30.58 -3.23
N LYS A 120 3.51 -31.33 -2.12
CA LYS A 120 2.37 -31.70 -1.26
C LYS A 120 2.19 -30.78 -0.05
N TYR A 121 2.99 -29.73 0.07
CA TYR A 121 2.93 -28.79 1.19
C TYR A 121 1.51 -28.28 1.48
N LEU A 122 0.79 -27.84 0.45
CA LEU A 122 -0.56 -27.29 0.60
C LEU A 122 -1.59 -28.33 1.05
N HIS A 123 -1.34 -29.62 0.83
CA HIS A 123 -2.25 -30.72 1.23
C HIS A 123 -2.27 -30.95 2.74
N LEU A 124 -1.24 -30.47 3.43
CA LEU A 124 -1.11 -30.58 4.89
C LEU A 124 -1.75 -29.41 5.62
N LEU A 125 -2.21 -28.39 4.88
CA LEU A 125 -2.75 -27.15 5.44
C LEU A 125 -4.27 -27.22 5.51
N SER A 126 -4.83 -26.47 6.47
CA SER A 126 -6.26 -26.17 6.47
C SER A 126 -6.64 -25.32 5.25
N GLU A 127 -7.92 -25.29 4.87
CA GLU A 127 -8.38 -24.46 3.75
C GLU A 127 -7.96 -22.98 3.90
N LYS A 128 -8.14 -22.44 5.11
CA LYS A 128 -7.74 -21.06 5.43
C LYS A 128 -6.24 -20.86 5.24
N ASP A 129 -5.43 -21.78 5.76
CA ASP A 129 -3.97 -21.67 5.69
C ASP A 129 -3.45 -21.89 4.27
N THR A 130 -4.11 -22.73 3.47
CA THR A 130 -3.82 -22.87 2.03
C THR A 130 -4.05 -21.55 1.30
N PHE A 131 -5.16 -20.85 1.56
CA PHE A 131 -5.40 -19.53 0.96
C PHE A 131 -4.32 -18.53 1.39
N THR A 132 -4.06 -18.42 2.68
CA THR A 132 -3.03 -17.50 3.20
C THR A 132 -1.66 -17.81 2.61
N ALA A 133 -1.24 -19.08 2.55
CA ALA A 133 0.03 -19.48 1.97
C ALA A 133 0.14 -19.20 0.45
N LEU A 134 -0.95 -19.40 -0.32
CA LEU A 134 -0.96 -19.04 -1.74
C LEU A 134 -0.84 -17.53 -1.94
N ILE A 135 -1.52 -16.74 -1.12
CA ILE A 135 -1.48 -15.28 -1.23
C ILE A 135 -0.12 -14.73 -0.77
N ASP A 136 0.38 -15.18 0.38
CA ASP A 136 1.65 -14.70 0.93
C ASP A 136 2.86 -15.19 0.12
N SER A 137 2.81 -16.38 -0.50
CA SER A 137 3.84 -16.81 -1.45
C SER A 137 3.91 -15.91 -2.67
N TYR A 138 2.76 -15.48 -3.20
CA TYR A 138 2.72 -14.48 -4.27
C TYR A 138 3.24 -13.12 -3.80
N ARG A 139 2.75 -12.60 -2.66
CA ARG A 139 3.18 -11.29 -2.11
C ARG A 139 4.69 -11.25 -1.89
N LEU A 140 5.25 -12.31 -1.29
CA LEU A 140 6.68 -12.42 -1.01
C LEU A 140 7.50 -12.54 -2.31
N ARG A 141 7.05 -13.32 -3.29
CA ARG A 141 7.74 -13.46 -4.59
C ARG A 141 7.77 -12.14 -5.37
N VAL A 142 6.69 -11.38 -5.29
CA VAL A 142 6.57 -10.05 -5.89
C VAL A 142 7.52 -9.07 -5.19
N GLU A 143 7.58 -9.07 -3.86
CA GLU A 143 8.54 -8.29 -3.08
C GLU A 143 10.00 -8.65 -3.37
N ASP A 144 10.32 -9.94 -3.49
CA ASP A 144 11.67 -10.42 -3.82
C ASP A 144 12.07 -9.96 -5.23
N GLU A 145 11.18 -10.08 -6.23
CA GLU A 145 11.45 -9.63 -7.61
C GLU A 145 11.77 -8.15 -7.66
N TYR A 146 10.96 -7.35 -6.96
CA TYR A 146 11.14 -5.92 -6.87
C TYR A 146 12.48 -5.57 -6.23
N THR A 147 12.81 -6.22 -5.11
CA THR A 147 14.05 -5.95 -4.37
C THR A 147 15.29 -6.38 -5.16
N PHE A 148 15.21 -7.45 -5.96
CA PHE A 148 16.35 -7.96 -6.71
C PHE A 148 16.56 -7.26 -8.06
N THR A 149 15.50 -7.01 -8.82
CA THR A 149 15.60 -6.46 -10.20
C THR A 149 15.48 -4.94 -10.24
N GLY A 150 14.86 -4.31 -9.23
CA GLY A 150 14.48 -2.90 -9.26
C GLY A 150 13.39 -2.57 -10.30
N GLU A 151 12.94 -3.54 -11.09
CA GLU A 151 11.88 -3.33 -12.08
C GLU A 151 10.52 -3.36 -11.42
N ILE A 152 9.81 -2.24 -11.49
CA ILE A 152 8.37 -2.20 -11.23
C ILE A 152 7.69 -2.86 -12.43
N SER A 153 7.37 -4.15 -12.33
CA SER A 153 6.42 -4.73 -13.28
C SER A 153 5.16 -3.85 -13.27
N THR A 154 4.81 -3.28 -14.42
CA THR A 154 3.67 -2.36 -14.60
C THR A 154 2.32 -2.99 -14.21
N ARG A 155 2.32 -4.31 -13.92
CA ARG A 155 1.18 -5.14 -13.51
C ARG A 155 1.26 -5.66 -12.07
N SER A 156 2.35 -5.36 -11.35
CA SER A 156 2.62 -5.85 -10.00
C SER A 156 2.03 -4.94 -8.91
N LEU A 157 1.89 -5.45 -7.68
CA LEU A 157 1.50 -4.73 -6.45
C LEU A 157 2.07 -3.30 -6.36
N TYR A 158 3.29 -3.11 -6.87
CA TYR A 158 4.07 -1.86 -6.76
C TYR A 158 3.78 -0.83 -7.87
N GLY A 159 3.11 -1.20 -8.96
CA GLY A 159 2.73 -0.28 -10.04
C GLY A 159 1.55 0.65 -9.71
N GLY A 160 0.90 0.46 -8.56
CA GLY A 160 -0.34 1.17 -8.21
C GLY A 160 -1.58 0.68 -8.96
N ALA A 161 -1.42 -0.34 -9.81
CA ALA A 161 -2.51 -1.07 -10.44
C ALA A 161 -3.13 -2.08 -9.45
N ASN A 162 -4.37 -2.49 -9.73
CA ASN A 162 -5.03 -3.57 -9.00
C ASN A 162 -4.15 -4.86 -9.10
N PRO A 163 -3.69 -5.45 -7.98
CA PRO A 163 -2.85 -6.65 -7.99
C PRO A 163 -3.63 -7.94 -8.30
N LEU A 164 -4.97 -7.93 -8.19
CA LEU A 164 -5.80 -9.11 -8.35
C LEU A 164 -5.67 -9.81 -9.72
N PRO A 165 -5.64 -9.11 -10.88
CA PRO A 165 -5.46 -9.75 -12.18
C PRO A 165 -4.14 -10.51 -12.31
N ASP A 166 -3.11 -10.07 -11.61
CA ASP A 166 -1.81 -10.73 -11.63
C ASP A 166 -1.78 -11.92 -10.66
N PHE A 167 -2.36 -11.78 -9.48
CA PHE A 167 -2.61 -12.91 -8.58
C PHE A 167 -3.48 -14.00 -9.25
N ARG A 168 -4.47 -13.64 -10.06
CA ARG A 168 -5.25 -14.60 -10.87
C ARG A 168 -4.38 -15.40 -11.84
N ARG A 169 -3.37 -14.76 -12.44
CA ARG A 169 -2.39 -15.47 -13.29
C ARG A 169 -1.56 -16.43 -12.45
N TYR A 170 -1.13 -16.02 -11.27
CA TYR A 170 -0.44 -16.90 -10.33
C TYR A 170 -1.27 -18.14 -9.97
N LEU A 171 -2.56 -17.97 -9.64
CA LEU A 171 -3.48 -19.10 -9.38
C LEU A 171 -3.67 -19.99 -10.61
N ASN A 172 -3.76 -19.42 -11.82
CA ASN A 172 -3.82 -20.20 -13.07
C ASN A 172 -2.57 -21.08 -13.27
N LEU A 173 -1.40 -20.58 -12.87
CA LEU A 173 -0.17 -21.37 -12.92
C LEU A 173 -0.21 -22.49 -11.87
N ALA A 174 -0.67 -22.19 -10.66
CA ALA A 174 -0.79 -23.16 -9.57
C ALA A 174 -1.74 -24.31 -9.93
N GLU A 175 -2.90 -24.00 -10.53
CA GLU A 175 -3.89 -25.00 -10.97
C GLU A 175 -3.38 -25.89 -12.12
N LYS A 176 -2.42 -25.41 -12.90
CA LYS A 176 -1.76 -26.21 -13.94
C LYS A 176 -0.66 -27.13 -13.40
N ARG A 177 -0.32 -27.07 -12.10
CA ARG A 177 0.72 -27.91 -11.49
C ARG A 177 0.09 -29.21 -10.97
N PRO A 178 0.42 -30.37 -11.56
CA PRO A 178 -0.12 -31.65 -11.11
C PRO A 178 0.24 -31.91 -9.65
N GLY A 179 -0.76 -32.14 -8.81
CA GLY A 179 -0.57 -32.50 -7.40
C GLY A 179 -0.15 -31.36 -6.48
N LEU A 180 -0.02 -30.11 -6.96
CA LEU A 180 0.33 -28.98 -6.11
C LEU A 180 -0.83 -28.56 -5.19
N LEU A 181 -2.02 -28.43 -5.77
CA LEU A 181 -3.21 -28.01 -5.04
C LEU A 181 -3.89 -29.21 -4.38
N PRO A 182 -4.51 -29.03 -3.20
CA PRO A 182 -5.24 -30.09 -2.53
C PRO A 182 -6.43 -30.61 -3.35
N PRO A 183 -6.89 -31.86 -3.15
CA PRO A 183 -8.01 -32.44 -3.91
C PRO A 183 -9.34 -31.69 -3.74
N TRP A 184 -9.50 -30.97 -2.64
CA TRP A 184 -10.69 -30.15 -2.37
C TRP A 184 -10.66 -28.80 -3.09
N TRP A 185 -9.57 -28.44 -3.80
CA TRP A 185 -9.48 -27.19 -4.53
C TRP A 185 -10.41 -27.19 -5.74
N THR A 186 -11.36 -26.24 -5.76
CA THR A 186 -12.33 -26.05 -6.85
C THR A 186 -12.35 -24.59 -7.31
N ASN A 187 -13.09 -24.30 -8.39
CA ASN A 187 -13.32 -22.92 -8.83
C ASN A 187 -13.98 -22.05 -7.73
N GLU A 188 -14.86 -22.65 -6.93
CA GLU A 188 -15.49 -21.96 -5.79
C GLU A 188 -14.45 -21.58 -4.73
N LYS A 189 -13.54 -22.50 -4.40
CA LYS A 189 -12.44 -22.24 -3.46
C LYS A 189 -11.46 -21.22 -4.00
N ARG A 190 -11.19 -21.23 -5.31
CA ARG A 190 -10.44 -20.19 -5.99
C ARG A 190 -11.09 -18.81 -5.81
N ASN A 191 -12.40 -18.70 -6.03
CA ASN A 191 -13.14 -17.45 -5.86
C ASN A 191 -13.12 -16.98 -4.40
N SER A 192 -13.20 -17.90 -3.43
CA SER A 192 -13.04 -17.59 -2.01
C SER A 192 -11.63 -17.09 -1.68
N CYS A 193 -10.59 -17.71 -2.22
CA CYS A 193 -9.21 -17.28 -2.07
C CYS A 193 -9.01 -15.85 -2.63
N GLU A 194 -9.55 -15.56 -3.82
CA GLU A 194 -9.50 -14.22 -4.41
C GLU A 194 -10.20 -13.16 -3.54
N LYS A 195 -11.34 -13.50 -2.91
CA LYS A 195 -12.04 -12.61 -1.99
C LYS A 195 -11.20 -12.31 -0.75
N VAL A 196 -10.60 -13.34 -0.15
CA VAL A 196 -9.69 -13.20 1.01
C VAL A 196 -8.49 -12.32 0.64
N ALA A 197 -7.95 -12.48 -0.57
CA ALA A 197 -6.78 -11.77 -1.06
C ALA A 197 -6.97 -10.25 -1.21
N VAL A 198 -8.21 -9.76 -1.30
CA VAL A 198 -8.51 -8.31 -1.44
C VAL A 198 -9.29 -7.74 -0.25
N ASP A 199 -9.55 -8.56 0.76
CA ASP A 199 -10.22 -8.13 1.98
C ASP A 199 -9.22 -7.41 2.90
N LYS A 200 -9.43 -6.10 3.08
CA LYS A 200 -8.58 -5.22 3.89
C LYS A 200 -8.50 -5.62 5.36
N SER A 201 -9.47 -6.40 5.86
CA SER A 201 -9.48 -6.91 7.23
C SER A 201 -8.54 -8.12 7.40
N GLN A 202 -8.16 -8.78 6.30
CA GLN A 202 -7.28 -9.93 6.34
C GLN A 202 -5.81 -9.53 6.46
N TRP A 203 -5.02 -10.43 7.04
CA TRP A 203 -3.57 -10.33 7.07
C TRP A 203 -2.97 -10.32 5.65
N SER A 204 -3.45 -11.24 4.82
CA SER A 204 -2.95 -11.53 3.48
C SER A 204 -3.51 -10.60 2.39
N ASP A 205 -3.86 -9.36 2.74
CA ASP A 205 -4.33 -8.37 1.76
C ASP A 205 -3.24 -8.05 0.72
N LEU A 206 -3.53 -8.32 -0.56
CA LEU A 206 -2.67 -8.02 -1.71
C LEU A 206 -2.37 -6.54 -1.88
N ASN A 207 -3.08 -5.62 -1.21
CA ASN A 207 -2.77 -4.20 -1.29
C ASN A 207 -1.63 -3.78 -0.34
N CYS A 208 -1.15 -4.70 0.49
CA CYS A 208 -0.10 -4.47 1.47
C CYS A 208 1.17 -5.24 1.11
N ALA A 209 2.30 -4.53 1.02
CA ALA A 209 3.62 -5.16 0.98
C ALA A 209 3.85 -6.01 2.24
N VAL A 210 4.72 -7.02 2.13
CA VAL A 210 5.07 -7.89 3.25
C VAL A 210 6.57 -8.10 3.29
N GLU A 211 7.19 -7.83 4.43
CA GLU A 211 8.61 -8.11 4.63
C GLU A 211 8.82 -9.54 5.17
N LYS A 212 10.05 -10.06 5.03
CA LYS A 212 10.44 -11.36 5.61
C LYS A 212 10.10 -11.45 7.10
N SER A 213 10.35 -10.40 7.88
CA SER A 213 10.08 -10.38 9.31
C SER A 213 8.59 -10.45 9.61
N ASP A 214 7.76 -9.80 8.79
CA ASP A 214 6.29 -9.80 8.93
C ASP A 214 5.74 -11.23 8.78
N ILE A 215 6.26 -12.00 7.80
CA ILE A 215 5.92 -13.42 7.62
C ILE A 215 6.36 -14.25 8.83
N VAL A 216 7.59 -14.09 9.31
CA VAL A 216 8.08 -14.89 10.46
C VAL A 216 7.22 -14.64 11.69
N GLU A 217 6.86 -13.38 11.95
CA GLU A 217 6.02 -12.99 13.08
C GLU A 217 4.59 -13.55 12.95
N HIS A 218 3.95 -13.39 11.78
CA HIS A 218 2.57 -13.86 11.57
C HIS A 218 2.44 -15.38 11.71
N TYR A 219 3.37 -16.13 11.12
CA TYR A 219 3.32 -17.59 11.10
C TYR A 219 3.95 -18.24 12.34
N GLY A 220 4.73 -17.50 13.14
CA GLY A 220 5.48 -18.05 14.26
C GLY A 220 6.56 -19.06 13.84
N ASP A 221 7.00 -19.00 12.59
CA ASP A 221 7.92 -19.98 11.98
C ASP A 221 9.03 -19.28 11.20
N GLY A 222 10.26 -19.39 11.70
CA GLY A 222 11.46 -18.79 11.10
C GLY A 222 11.79 -19.29 9.69
N MET A 223 11.32 -20.48 9.33
CA MET A 223 11.53 -21.05 8.00
C MET A 223 10.40 -20.70 7.03
N MET A 224 9.30 -20.10 7.50
CA MET A 224 8.14 -19.83 6.65
C MET A 224 8.45 -18.99 5.40
N PRO A 225 9.30 -17.94 5.46
CA PRO A 225 9.68 -17.21 4.24
C PRO A 225 10.35 -18.12 3.19
N MET A 226 11.11 -19.13 3.62
CA MET A 226 11.71 -20.09 2.69
C MET A 226 10.64 -21.01 2.09
N LYS A 227 9.72 -21.51 2.91
CA LYS A 227 8.61 -22.38 2.46
C LYS A 227 7.74 -21.69 1.40
N LEU A 228 7.40 -20.43 1.65
CA LEU A 228 6.62 -19.60 0.73
C LEU A 228 7.36 -19.33 -0.58
N ARG A 229 8.68 -19.11 -0.52
CA ARG A 229 9.52 -18.97 -1.73
C ARG A 229 9.54 -20.26 -2.55
N MET A 230 9.79 -21.40 -1.92
CA MET A 230 9.77 -22.69 -2.59
C MET A 230 8.40 -22.99 -3.22
N LEU A 231 7.31 -22.62 -2.54
CA LEU A 231 5.96 -22.72 -3.11
C LEU A 231 5.82 -21.84 -4.36
N ALA A 232 6.27 -20.59 -4.31
CA ALA A 232 6.21 -19.70 -5.47
C ALA A 232 7.07 -20.19 -6.64
N GLU A 233 8.26 -20.74 -6.37
CA GLU A 233 9.11 -21.38 -7.38
C GLU A 233 8.37 -22.53 -8.07
N GLU A 234 7.68 -23.38 -7.30
CA GLU A 234 6.92 -24.51 -7.85
C GLU A 234 5.74 -24.04 -8.71
N VAL A 235 5.07 -22.96 -8.31
CA VAL A 235 4.00 -22.32 -9.10
C VAL A 235 4.56 -21.75 -10.41
N TYR A 236 5.64 -20.97 -10.37
CA TYR A 236 6.21 -20.35 -11.57
C TYR A 236 7.05 -21.31 -12.44
N LYS A 237 7.54 -22.42 -11.89
CA LYS A 237 8.59 -23.29 -12.47
C LYS A 237 9.83 -22.51 -12.92
N LYS A 238 10.15 -21.44 -12.19
CA LYS A 238 11.39 -20.67 -12.33
C LYS A 238 12.03 -20.65 -10.94
N GLY A 239 13.28 -21.13 -10.85
CA GLY A 239 14.03 -21.09 -9.60
C GLY A 239 14.45 -19.67 -9.24
N ILE A 240 14.81 -19.45 -7.97
CA ILE A 240 15.48 -18.25 -7.47
C ILE A 240 16.79 -17.97 -8.24
N SER A 241 17.40 -18.99 -8.85
CA SER A 241 18.63 -18.90 -9.64
C SER A 241 18.44 -18.60 -11.14
N ALA A 242 17.22 -18.32 -11.59
CA ALA A 242 16.98 -17.78 -12.94
C ALA A 242 17.09 -16.25 -12.98
N PHE A 243 18.02 -15.72 -12.19
CA PHE A 243 18.44 -14.34 -12.09
C PHE A 243 19.96 -14.28 -11.98
#